data_AF-A0A5R8VR62-F1
#
_entry.id   AF-A0A5R8VR62-F1
#
_cell.length_a   1.000
_cell.length_b   1.000
_cell.length_c   1.000
_cell.angle_alpha   90.00
_cell.angle_beta   90.00
_cell.angle_gamma   90.00
#
_symmetry.space_group_name_H-M   'P 1'
#
loop_
_entity.id
_entity.type
_entity.pdbx_description
1 polymer ?
#
loop_
_entity_poly.entity_id
_entity_poly.type
_entity_poly.pdbx_seq_one_letter_code
_entity_poly.pdbx_strand_id
1 'polypeptide(L)'
;MRSDAIWRNVDLERKVLAEQLAPLTADQWASPSLCQGLSVREVLAHLTVSGSLPASRWLLGVLRARFDFDKQVDQRLREQLGSTPAETLQRFRATVGSRTAPPLPRLALLGEMIVHGEDIRRQRSRMLCALPLFEACRGYHLRIARATDSTLESDHAAARITAPAAAETAIIEALITYVRKPVRSPQKGTSIRQS
;
A
#
# COMPACT_ATOMS: atom_id res chain seq x y z
N MET A 1 10.05 1.82 20.63
CA MET A 1 8.62 2.07 20.95
C MET A 1 7.81 2.63 19.77
N ARG A 2 8.04 3.87 19.27
CA ARG A 2 7.26 4.44 18.13
C ARG A 2 7.36 3.65 16.82
N SER A 3 8.55 3.12 16.53
CA SER A 3 8.79 2.31 15.32
C SER A 3 8.15 0.93 15.37
N ASP A 4 8.07 0.34 16.57
CA ASP A 4 7.51 -0.99 16.78
C ASP A 4 5.98 -0.96 16.66
N ALA A 5 5.34 0.16 17.00
CA ALA A 5 3.91 0.38 16.76
C ALA A 5 3.58 0.43 15.27
N ILE A 6 4.34 1.18 14.48
CA ILE A 6 4.13 1.28 13.02
C ILE A 6 4.31 -0.10 12.36
N TRP A 7 5.36 -0.84 12.70
CA TRP A 7 5.58 -2.17 12.15
C TRP A 7 4.51 -3.19 12.54
N ARG A 8 4.00 -3.13 13.77
CA ARG A 8 2.85 -3.95 14.19
C ARG A 8 1.61 -3.65 13.34
N ASN A 9 1.33 -2.37 13.06
CA ASN A 9 0.20 -1.99 12.21
C ASN A 9 0.40 -2.45 10.76
N VAL A 10 1.62 -2.32 10.21
CA VAL A 10 1.93 -2.86 8.87
C VAL A 10 1.70 -4.37 8.81
N ASP A 11 2.13 -5.12 9.82
CA ASP A 11 1.90 -6.57 9.87
C ASP A 11 0.41 -6.91 9.99
N LEU A 12 -0.35 -6.13 10.75
CA LEU A 12 -1.79 -6.32 10.90
C LEU A 12 -2.52 -6.08 9.57
N GLU A 13 -2.21 -4.98 8.87
CA GLU A 13 -2.76 -4.73 7.53
C GLU A 13 -2.44 -5.85 6.55
N ARG A 14 -1.19 -6.33 6.54
CA ARG A 14 -0.78 -7.45 5.68
C ARG A 14 -1.59 -8.71 5.97
N LYS A 15 -1.77 -9.06 7.24
CA LYS A 15 -2.55 -10.25 7.65
C LYS A 15 -4.01 -10.11 7.23
N VAL A 16 -4.66 -9.02 7.62
CA VAL A 16 -6.08 -8.77 7.33
C VAL A 16 -6.33 -8.75 5.83
N LEU A 17 -5.49 -8.05 5.05
CA LEU A 17 -5.64 -8.02 3.60
C LEU A 17 -5.44 -9.42 2.99
N ALA A 18 -4.45 -10.19 3.44
CA ALA A 18 -4.21 -11.53 2.93
C ALA A 18 -5.36 -12.52 3.23
N GLU A 19 -6.04 -12.36 4.36
CA GLU A 19 -7.24 -13.13 4.70
C GLU A 19 -8.43 -12.72 3.83
N GLN A 20 -8.64 -11.42 3.62
CA GLN A 20 -9.73 -10.90 2.79
C GLN A 20 -9.61 -11.27 1.30
N LEU A 21 -8.39 -11.46 0.80
CA LEU A 21 -8.15 -11.82 -0.60
C LEU A 21 -8.09 -13.32 -0.85
N ALA A 22 -7.94 -14.14 0.20
CA ALA A 22 -7.92 -15.60 0.11
C ALA A 22 -9.14 -16.22 -0.62
N PRO A 23 -10.38 -15.74 -0.41
CA PRO A 23 -11.56 -16.36 -1.03
C PRO A 23 -11.87 -15.82 -2.43
N LEU A 24 -11.08 -14.90 -2.99
CA LEU A 24 -11.39 -14.30 -4.30
C LEU A 24 -11.21 -15.31 -5.44
N THR A 25 -12.12 -15.28 -6.40
CA THR A 25 -12.03 -16.05 -7.64
C THR A 25 -10.98 -15.47 -8.58
N ALA A 26 -10.53 -16.27 -9.57
CA ALA A 26 -9.55 -15.83 -10.55
C ALA A 26 -9.99 -14.55 -11.31
N ASP A 27 -11.28 -14.45 -11.65
CA ASP A 27 -11.85 -13.27 -12.32
C ASP A 27 -11.84 -12.03 -11.42
N GLN A 28 -12.12 -12.20 -10.13
CA GLN A 28 -12.05 -11.11 -9.16
C GLN A 28 -10.62 -10.60 -8.98
N TRP A 29 -9.62 -11.48 -9.03
CA TRP A 29 -8.22 -11.09 -9.04
C TRP A 29 -7.78 -10.32 -10.29
N ALA A 30 -8.32 -10.69 -11.45
CA ALA A 30 -8.05 -10.03 -12.73
C ALA A 30 -8.82 -8.71 -12.92
N SER A 31 -9.82 -8.46 -12.08
CA SER A 31 -10.65 -7.26 -12.19
C SER A 31 -9.83 -5.96 -12.00
N PRO A 32 -10.20 -4.87 -12.70
CA PRO A 32 -9.59 -3.57 -12.50
C PRO A 32 -9.73 -3.10 -11.06
N SER A 33 -8.67 -2.57 -10.46
CA SER A 33 -8.72 -1.92 -9.15
C SER A 33 -9.09 -0.44 -9.25
N LEU A 34 -9.16 0.25 -8.11
CA LEU A 34 -9.27 1.72 -8.10
C LEU A 34 -7.94 2.41 -8.46
N CYS A 35 -6.81 1.69 -8.43
CA CYS A 35 -5.56 2.15 -9.01
C CYS A 35 -5.65 2.00 -10.53
N GLN A 36 -5.74 3.13 -11.25
CA GLN A 36 -5.91 3.15 -12.69
C GLN A 36 -4.85 2.29 -13.41
N GLY A 37 -5.30 1.44 -14.34
CA GLY A 37 -4.43 0.59 -15.14
C GLY A 37 -3.84 -0.62 -14.41
N LEU A 38 -4.23 -0.88 -13.16
CA LEU A 38 -3.82 -2.06 -12.40
C LEU A 38 -5.02 -2.89 -11.96
N SER A 39 -4.90 -4.21 -12.10
CA SER A 39 -5.80 -5.18 -11.49
C SER A 39 -5.60 -5.30 -9.99
N VAL A 40 -6.56 -5.90 -9.28
CA VAL A 40 -6.42 -6.24 -7.85
C VAL A 40 -5.13 -7.01 -7.58
N ARG A 41 -4.81 -7.97 -8.45
CA ARG A 41 -3.59 -8.78 -8.35
C ARG A 41 -2.31 -7.96 -8.49
N GLU A 42 -2.30 -7.01 -9.41
CA GLU A 42 -1.14 -6.14 -9.62
C GLU A 42 -0.94 -5.15 -8.48
N VAL A 43 -2.02 -4.62 -7.90
CA VAL A 43 -1.93 -3.78 -6.69
C VAL A 43 -1.36 -4.59 -5.52
N LEU A 44 -1.78 -5.85 -5.34
CA LEU A 44 -1.18 -6.68 -4.29
C LEU A 44 0.31 -6.98 -4.55
N ALA A 45 0.69 -7.22 -5.80
CA ALA A 45 2.09 -7.39 -6.18
C ALA A 45 2.91 -6.13 -5.88
N HIS A 46 2.37 -4.93 -6.14
CA HIS A 46 2.98 -3.65 -5.74
C HIS A 46 3.18 -3.58 -4.22
N LEU A 47 2.14 -3.86 -3.44
CA LEU A 47 2.23 -3.84 -1.97
C LEU A 47 3.24 -4.85 -1.41
N THR A 48 3.44 -5.97 -2.10
CA THR A 48 4.44 -6.99 -1.73
C THR A 48 5.87 -6.43 -1.79
N VAL A 49 6.15 -5.52 -2.73
CA VAL A 49 7.48 -4.88 -2.87
C VAL A 49 7.91 -4.22 -1.56
N SER A 50 6.97 -3.56 -0.87
CA SER A 50 7.18 -2.84 0.41
C SER A 50 7.48 -3.76 1.61
N GLY A 51 7.59 -5.08 1.40
CA GLY A 51 8.03 -6.04 2.42
C GLY A 51 9.09 -7.03 1.95
N SER A 52 9.48 -7.00 0.68
CA SER A 52 10.42 -7.95 0.07
C SER A 52 11.66 -7.31 -0.55
N LEU A 53 11.64 -5.99 -0.78
CA LEU A 53 12.71 -5.28 -1.47
C LEU A 53 13.63 -4.54 -0.49
N PRO A 54 14.87 -4.98 -0.26
CA PRO A 54 15.81 -4.25 0.59
C PRO A 54 16.29 -2.96 -0.09
N ALA A 55 16.64 -1.97 0.73
CA ALA A 55 17.02 -0.64 0.25
C ALA A 55 18.17 -0.65 -0.78
N SER A 56 19.15 -1.55 -0.63
CA SER A 56 20.26 -1.70 -1.59
C SER A 56 19.77 -2.16 -2.98
N ARG A 57 18.89 -3.16 -3.02
CA ARG A 57 18.29 -3.66 -4.27
C ARG A 57 17.33 -2.64 -4.88
N TRP A 58 16.65 -1.85 -4.04
CA TRP A 58 15.86 -0.72 -4.50
C TRP A 58 16.77 0.31 -5.21
N LEU A 59 17.85 0.78 -4.58
CA LEU A 59 18.78 1.75 -5.16
C LEU A 59 19.38 1.25 -6.48
N LEU A 60 19.82 -0.01 -6.52
CA LEU A 60 20.31 -0.63 -7.74
C LEU A 60 19.24 -0.68 -8.85
N GLY A 61 17.97 -0.82 -8.46
CA GLY A 61 16.83 -0.69 -9.37
C GLY A 61 16.70 0.71 -9.96
N VAL A 62 16.79 1.77 -9.13
CA VAL A 62 16.74 3.17 -9.59
C VAL A 62 17.83 3.42 -10.64
N LEU A 63 19.06 3.00 -10.34
CA LEU A 63 20.21 3.19 -11.23
C LEU A 63 20.01 2.45 -12.56
N ARG A 64 19.55 1.20 -12.53
CA ARG A 64 19.25 0.42 -13.75
C ARG A 64 18.08 1.00 -14.56
N ALA A 65 17.12 1.60 -13.88
CA ALA A 65 16.01 2.31 -14.51
C ALA A 65 16.41 3.70 -15.02
N ARG A 66 17.66 4.15 -14.80
CA ARG A 66 18.12 5.50 -15.17
C ARG A 66 17.26 6.60 -14.55
N PHE A 67 16.87 6.41 -13.28
CA PHE A 67 15.99 7.32 -12.52
C PHE A 67 14.54 7.42 -13.04
N ASP A 68 14.13 6.50 -13.93
CA ASP A 68 12.73 6.31 -14.30
C ASP A 68 12.01 5.48 -13.23
N PHE A 69 11.29 6.17 -12.34
CA PHE A 69 10.59 5.53 -11.22
C PHE A 69 9.38 4.70 -11.67
N ASP A 70 8.68 5.09 -12.73
CA ASP A 70 7.56 4.30 -13.26
C ASP A 70 8.07 2.95 -13.78
N LYS A 71 9.16 2.97 -14.55
CA LYS A 71 9.81 1.75 -15.02
C LYS A 71 10.31 0.87 -13.87
N GLN A 72 10.84 1.48 -12.81
CA GLN A 72 11.30 0.76 -11.64
C GLN A 72 10.15 0.10 -10.88
N VAL A 73 9.08 0.84 -10.60
CA VAL A 73 7.87 0.33 -9.94
C VAL A 73 7.31 -0.84 -10.74
N ASP A 74 7.20 -0.69 -12.05
CA ASP A 74 6.75 -1.72 -12.96
C ASP A 74 7.58 -3.00 -12.90
N GLN A 75 8.90 -2.86 -12.94
CA GLN A 75 9.78 -4.00 -12.85
C GLN A 75 9.61 -4.72 -11.51
N ARG A 76 9.54 -3.98 -10.40
CA ARG A 76 9.41 -4.58 -9.05
C ARG A 76 8.06 -5.22 -8.82
N LEU A 77 6.98 -4.60 -9.32
CA LEU A 77 5.65 -5.17 -9.33
C LEU A 77 5.66 -6.50 -10.10
N ARG A 78 6.18 -6.53 -11.34
CA ARG A 78 6.25 -7.76 -12.14
C ARG A 78 7.08 -8.86 -11.48
N GLU A 79 8.15 -8.51 -10.77
CA GLU A 79 8.94 -9.47 -9.99
C GLU A 79 8.13 -10.13 -8.86
N GLN A 80 7.14 -9.43 -8.30
CA GLN A 80 6.28 -9.96 -7.23
C GLN A 80 4.99 -10.60 -7.76
N LEU A 81 4.61 -10.33 -9.02
CA LEU A 81 3.47 -10.96 -9.66
C LEU A 81 3.76 -12.45 -9.90
N GLY A 82 3.05 -13.33 -9.20
CA GLY A 82 3.14 -14.77 -9.41
C GLY A 82 2.65 -15.17 -10.79
N SER A 83 2.74 -16.46 -11.14
CA SER A 83 2.07 -17.03 -12.32
C SER A 83 0.56 -17.17 -12.09
N THR A 84 0.14 -17.40 -10.84
CA THR A 84 -1.27 -17.48 -10.42
C THR A 84 -1.64 -16.44 -9.34
N PRO A 85 -2.94 -16.18 -9.12
CA PRO A 85 -3.38 -15.37 -7.98
C PRO A 85 -2.93 -15.94 -6.64
N ALA A 86 -3.00 -17.26 -6.47
CA ALA A 86 -2.57 -17.95 -5.26
C ALA A 86 -1.07 -17.73 -5.00
N GLU A 87 -0.23 -17.82 -6.03
CA GLU A 87 1.20 -17.56 -5.90
C GLU A 87 1.48 -16.09 -5.56
N THR A 88 0.75 -15.15 -6.16
CA THR A 88 0.86 -13.72 -5.84
C THR A 88 0.49 -13.46 -4.37
N LEU A 89 -0.60 -14.08 -3.89
CA LEU A 89 -1.02 -14.00 -2.49
C LEU A 89 -0.02 -14.66 -1.54
N GLN A 90 0.59 -15.78 -1.92
CA GLN A 90 1.62 -16.45 -1.13
C GLN A 90 2.86 -15.56 -0.95
N ARG A 91 3.31 -14.91 -2.02
CA ARG A 91 4.43 -13.95 -1.95
C ARG A 91 4.10 -12.78 -1.03
N PHE A 92 2.88 -12.25 -1.10
CA PHE A 92 2.44 -11.21 -0.18
C PHE A 92 2.42 -11.68 1.28
N ARG A 93 1.88 -12.88 1.55
CA ARG A 93 1.87 -13.48 2.90
C ARG A 93 3.26 -13.63 3.49
N ALA A 94 4.25 -13.96 2.67
CA ALA A 94 5.65 -14.07 3.10
C ALA A 94 6.25 -12.76 3.62
N THR A 95 5.60 -11.61 3.35
CA THR A 95 6.03 -10.30 3.89
C THR A 95 5.51 -10.01 5.30
N VAL A 96 4.59 -10.80 5.83
CA VAL A 96 4.09 -10.64 7.21
C VAL A 96 5.24 -10.86 8.19
N GLY A 97 5.49 -9.89 9.08
CA GLY A 97 6.63 -9.92 10.01
C GLY A 97 7.94 -9.40 9.41
N SER A 98 8.00 -9.19 8.09
CA SER A 98 9.19 -8.62 7.44
C SER A 98 9.39 -7.17 7.87
N ARG A 99 10.66 -6.83 8.12
CA ARG A 99 11.16 -5.46 8.37
C ARG A 99 11.97 -4.92 7.19
N THR A 100 12.01 -5.68 6.11
CA THR A 100 12.59 -5.24 4.84
C THR A 100 11.68 -4.21 4.21
N ALA A 101 12.26 -3.10 3.77
CA ALA A 101 11.56 -2.07 3.04
C ALA A 101 12.52 -1.29 2.12
N PRO A 102 12.00 -0.68 1.04
CA PRO A 102 12.70 0.38 0.34
C PRO A 102 13.02 1.55 1.29
N PRO A 103 13.90 2.49 0.92
CA PRO A 103 14.30 3.62 1.76
C PRO A 103 13.19 4.69 1.83
N LEU A 104 12.02 4.31 2.32
CA LEU A 104 10.86 5.15 2.55
C LEU A 104 10.66 5.35 4.06
N PRO A 105 10.10 6.51 4.48
CA PRO A 105 9.66 6.70 5.85
C PRO A 105 8.67 5.58 6.25
N ARG A 106 8.80 5.05 7.47
CA ARG A 106 7.95 3.94 7.95
C ARG A 106 6.46 4.28 7.94
N LEU A 107 6.13 5.55 8.22
CA LEU A 107 4.75 6.04 8.14
C LEU A 107 4.21 6.02 6.71
N ALA A 108 5.06 6.25 5.71
CA ALA A 108 4.70 6.12 4.29
C ALA A 108 4.38 4.65 3.95
N LEU A 109 5.17 3.69 4.44
CA LEU A 109 4.90 2.25 4.23
C LEU A 109 3.54 1.83 4.80
N LEU A 110 3.17 2.35 5.98
CA LEU A 110 1.85 2.11 6.56
C LEU A 110 0.75 2.77 5.71
N GLY A 111 0.99 4.01 5.26
CA GLY A 111 0.09 4.70 4.34
C GLY A 111 -0.19 3.89 3.07
N GLU A 112 0.86 3.40 2.40
CA GLU A 112 0.76 2.53 1.21
C GLU A 112 -0.14 1.32 1.46
N MET A 113 0.04 0.62 2.59
CA MET A 113 -0.79 -0.55 2.92
C MET A 113 -2.26 -0.18 3.11
N ILE A 114 -2.52 0.93 3.82
CA ILE A 114 -3.88 1.37 4.13
C ILE A 114 -4.60 1.83 2.86
N VAL A 115 -4.00 2.74 2.10
CA VAL A 115 -4.65 3.38 0.93
C VAL A 115 -4.88 2.36 -0.17
N HIS A 116 -3.85 1.64 -0.60
CA HIS A 116 -3.98 0.66 -1.68
C HIS A 116 -4.69 -0.62 -1.24
N GLY A 117 -4.61 -0.98 0.04
CA GLY A 117 -5.46 -2.02 0.62
C GLY A 117 -6.94 -1.63 0.52
N GLU A 118 -7.27 -0.37 0.77
CA GLU A 118 -8.63 0.16 0.62
C GLU A 118 -9.07 0.24 -0.85
N ASP A 119 -8.16 0.58 -1.78
CA ASP A 119 -8.43 0.56 -3.22
C ASP A 119 -8.90 -0.84 -3.68
N ILE A 120 -8.27 -1.89 -3.16
CA ILE A 120 -8.69 -3.28 -3.40
C ILE A 120 -10.04 -3.57 -2.72
N ARG A 121 -10.20 -3.21 -1.44
CA ARG A 121 -11.42 -3.53 -0.67
C ARG A 121 -12.66 -2.86 -1.25
N ARG A 122 -12.57 -1.60 -1.67
CA ARG A 122 -13.69 -0.85 -2.26
C ARG A 122 -14.11 -1.41 -3.59
N GLN A 123 -13.15 -1.79 -4.44
CA GLN A 123 -13.46 -2.47 -5.68
C GLN A 123 -14.15 -3.80 -5.41
N ARG A 124 -13.62 -4.61 -4.49
CA ARG A 124 -14.23 -5.87 -4.07
C ARG A 124 -15.66 -5.67 -3.55
N SER A 125 -15.92 -4.64 -2.74
CA SER A 125 -17.27 -4.32 -2.26
C SER A 125 -18.24 -3.92 -3.38
N ARG A 126 -17.77 -3.24 -4.43
CA ARG A 126 -18.59 -2.97 -5.64
C ARG A 126 -18.93 -4.26 -6.40
N MET A 127 -18.01 -5.22 -6.44
CA MET A 127 -18.21 -6.51 -7.11
C MET A 127 -19.10 -7.47 -6.29
N LEU A 128 -18.94 -7.49 -4.96
CA LEU A 128 -19.68 -8.33 -4.03
C LEU A 128 -20.91 -7.60 -3.48
N CYS A 129 -21.74 -7.01 -4.35
CA CYS A 129 -22.98 -6.34 -3.93
C CYS A 129 -24.03 -7.38 -3.44
N ALA A 130 -23.70 -8.04 -2.33
CA ALA A 130 -24.46 -8.90 -1.43
C ALA A 130 -23.41 -9.43 -0.39
N LEU A 131 -23.27 -8.78 0.77
CA LEU A 131 -22.84 -9.31 2.10
C LEU A 131 -22.28 -8.20 3.03
N PRO A 132 -22.46 -8.30 4.36
CA PRO A 132 -22.18 -7.26 5.36
C PRO A 132 -20.68 -7.04 5.70
N LEU A 133 -19.75 -7.35 4.79
CA LEU A 133 -18.30 -7.25 5.05
C LEU A 133 -17.78 -5.79 5.09
N PHE A 134 -18.56 -4.83 4.62
CA PHE A 134 -18.23 -3.41 4.62
C PHE A 134 -18.17 -2.80 6.04
N GLU A 135 -19.12 -3.18 6.91
CA GLU A 135 -19.21 -2.69 8.30
C GLU A 135 -17.97 -3.10 9.13
N ALA A 136 -17.51 -4.35 8.95
CA ALA A 136 -16.35 -4.90 9.63
C ALA A 136 -15.03 -4.20 9.22
N CYS A 137 -14.89 -3.83 7.95
CA CYS A 137 -13.71 -3.09 7.45
C CYS A 137 -13.70 -1.63 7.94
N ARG A 138 -14.86 -0.96 7.95
CA ARG A 138 -15.01 0.41 8.45
C ARG A 138 -14.69 0.51 9.94
N GLY A 139 -15.18 -0.43 10.76
CA GLY A 139 -14.90 -0.48 12.19
C GLY A 139 -13.42 -0.73 12.52
N TYR A 140 -12.68 -1.40 11.64
CA TYR A 140 -11.26 -1.69 11.78
C TYR A 140 -10.37 -0.47 11.43
N HIS A 141 -10.67 0.27 10.36
CA HIS A 141 -9.95 1.52 10.03
C HIS A 141 -10.14 2.60 11.10
N LEU A 142 -11.34 2.73 11.67
CA LEU A 142 -11.59 3.67 12.77
C LEU A 142 -10.82 3.29 14.05
N ARG A 143 -10.56 2.00 14.29
CA ARG A 143 -9.74 1.53 15.41
C ARG A 143 -8.25 1.80 15.19
N ILE A 144 -7.74 1.63 13.97
CA ILE A 144 -6.35 1.99 13.65
C ILE A 144 -6.16 3.50 13.68
N ALA A 145 -7.09 4.27 13.11
CA ALA A 145 -7.05 5.72 13.16
C ALA A 145 -7.06 6.22 14.62
N ARG A 146 -7.93 5.70 15.49
CA ARG A 146 -7.95 6.01 16.93
C ARG A 146 -6.73 5.51 17.69
N ALA A 147 -6.14 4.38 17.29
CA ALA A 147 -4.91 3.87 17.92
C ALA A 147 -3.68 4.68 17.50
N THR A 148 -3.66 5.22 16.27
CA THR A 148 -2.66 6.20 15.86
C THR A 148 -2.88 7.53 16.57
N ASP A 149 -4.14 7.97 16.71
CA ASP A 149 -4.52 9.21 17.40
C ASP A 149 -4.20 9.16 18.90
N SER A 150 -4.48 8.05 19.59
CA SER A 150 -4.20 7.90 21.02
C SER A 150 -2.70 7.76 21.32
N THR A 151 -1.91 7.19 20.40
CA THR A 151 -0.44 7.23 20.51
C THR A 151 0.15 8.61 20.19
N LEU A 152 -0.59 9.45 19.44
CA LEU A 152 -0.23 10.86 19.23
C LEU A 152 -0.60 11.69 20.47
N GLU A 153 -1.79 11.48 21.06
CA GLU A 153 -2.26 12.15 22.28
C GLU A 153 -1.44 11.81 23.53
N SER A 154 -1.05 10.54 23.74
CA SER A 154 -0.24 10.17 24.91
C SER A 154 1.17 10.77 24.90
N ASP A 155 1.68 11.12 23.72
CA ASP A 155 3.03 11.68 23.53
C ASP A 155 3.03 13.23 23.54
N HIS A 156 1.89 13.90 23.40
CA HIS A 156 1.79 15.35 23.62
C HIS A 156 2.10 15.77 25.07
N ALA A 157 2.03 14.83 26.02
CA ALA A 157 2.45 15.07 27.41
C ALA A 157 3.97 15.00 27.60
N ALA A 158 4.73 14.35 26.69
CA ALA A 158 6.16 14.06 26.88
C ALA A 158 7.11 14.81 25.92
N ALA A 159 6.62 15.44 24.85
CA ALA A 159 7.44 16.15 23.87
C ALA A 159 7.19 17.67 23.85
N ARG A 160 7.62 18.39 24.90
CA ARG A 160 7.91 19.83 24.77
C ARG A 160 9.29 20.03 24.14
N ILE A 161 9.38 19.76 22.85
CA ILE A 161 10.34 20.42 21.96
C ILE A 161 9.52 20.89 20.77
N THR A 162 9.29 22.19 20.71
CA THR A 162 8.44 22.91 19.77
C THR A 162 8.85 22.69 18.31
N ALA A 163 8.18 21.76 17.62
CA ALA A 163 7.85 21.95 16.21
C ALA A 163 6.37 22.40 16.17
N PRO A 164 6.01 23.47 15.44
CA PRO A 164 4.63 23.94 15.41
C PRO A 164 3.74 22.86 14.78
N ALA A 165 2.57 22.58 15.37
CA ALA A 165 1.62 21.55 14.94
C ALA A 165 1.30 21.55 13.42
N ALA A 166 1.44 22.71 12.76
CA ALA A 166 1.33 22.86 11.31
C ALA A 166 2.34 22.01 10.51
N ALA A 167 3.55 21.78 11.03
CA ALA A 167 4.57 20.96 10.35
C ALA A 167 4.23 19.46 10.39
N GLU A 168 3.58 18.99 11.46
CA GLU A 168 3.16 17.60 11.60
C GLU A 168 1.94 17.29 10.73
N THR A 169 0.95 18.19 10.68
CA THR A 169 -0.16 18.12 9.73
C THR A 169 0.33 18.13 8.29
N ALA A 170 1.28 19.00 7.94
CA ALA A 170 1.86 19.06 6.60
C ALA A 170 2.59 17.76 6.20
N ILE A 171 3.24 17.07 7.14
CA ILE A 171 3.88 15.77 6.88
C ILE A 171 2.83 14.69 6.62
N ILE A 172 1.76 14.65 7.42
CA ILE A 172 0.66 13.69 7.23
C ILE A 172 -0.06 13.95 5.90
N GLU A 173 -0.36 15.22 5.58
CA GLU A 173 -0.95 15.61 4.30
C GLU A 173 -0.03 15.30 3.12
N ALA A 174 1.28 15.56 3.25
CA ALA A 174 2.26 15.21 2.23
C ALA A 174 2.35 13.69 2.03
N LEU A 175 2.25 12.90 3.10
CA LEU A 175 2.22 11.43 3.04
C LEU A 175 0.92 10.91 2.43
N ILE A 176 -0.23 11.45 2.80
CA ILE A 176 -1.52 11.11 2.18
C ILE A 176 -1.50 11.48 0.70
N THR A 177 -0.99 12.67 0.36
CA THR A 177 -0.83 13.11 -1.02
C THR A 177 0.13 12.22 -1.79
N TYR A 178 1.25 11.84 -1.18
CA TYR A 178 2.25 10.94 -1.76
C TYR A 178 1.66 9.56 -2.05
N VAL A 179 0.97 8.96 -1.08
CA VAL A 179 0.40 7.61 -1.20
C VAL A 179 -0.82 7.59 -2.14
N ARG A 180 -1.55 8.71 -2.28
CA ARG A 180 -2.63 8.84 -3.26
C ARG A 180 -2.14 9.08 -4.68
N LYS A 181 -0.84 9.28 -4.89
CA LYS A 181 -0.30 9.33 -6.25
C LYS A 181 -0.59 7.99 -6.94
N PRO A 182 -0.94 8.02 -8.23
CA PRO A 182 -1.14 6.77 -8.95
C PRO A 182 0.17 5.98 -8.94
N VAL A 183 0.05 4.65 -8.80
CA VAL A 183 1.19 3.72 -8.76
C VAL A 183 2.10 3.87 -9.99
N ARG A 184 1.51 4.31 -11.12
CA ARG A 184 2.21 4.72 -12.35
C ARG A 184 1.72 6.10 -12.76
N SER A 185 2.58 6.88 -13.40
CA SER A 185 2.12 8.06 -14.14
C SER A 185 1.10 7.66 -15.23
N PRO A 186 0.12 8.53 -15.55
CA PRO A 186 -0.76 8.32 -16.70
C PRO A 186 0.10 8.19 -17.97
N GLN A 187 -0.12 7.12 -18.74
CA GLN A 187 0.50 6.99 -20.06
C GLN A 187 0.05 8.19 -20.91
N LYS A 188 0.99 8.99 -21.43
CA LYS A 188 0.66 10.03 -22.42
C LYS A 188 0.07 9.31 -23.63
N GLY A 189 -1.24 9.48 -23.85
CA GLY A 189 -1.92 8.85 -24.97
C GLY A 189 -1.23 9.23 -26.26
N THR A 190 -0.67 8.24 -26.97
CA THR A 190 -0.30 8.39 -28.37
C THR A 190 -1.61 8.52 -29.14
N SER A 191 -2.09 9.75 -29.30
CA SER A 191 -3.13 10.07 -30.27
C SER A 191 -2.50 9.90 -31.65
N ILE A 192 -2.53 8.67 -32.16
CA ILE A 192 -2.38 8.45 -33.60
C ILE A 192 -3.72 8.87 -34.19
N ARG A 193 -3.77 10.13 -34.66
CA ARG A 193 -4.78 10.57 -35.63
C ARG A 193 -4.76 9.58 -36.79
N GLN A 194 -5.85 8.84 -36.95
CA GLN A 194 -6.19 8.29 -38.26
C GLN A 194 -6.85 9.43 -39.05
N SER A 195 -6.21 9.80 -40.16
CA SER A 195 -6.75 10.58 -41.26
C SER A 195 -6.09 10.08 -42.52
#